data_AF-A0A1Q2YL30-F1
#
_entry.id   AF-A0A1Q2YL30-F1
#
_cell.length_a   1.000
_cell.length_b   1.000
_cell.length_c   1.000
_cell.angle_alpha   90.00
_cell.angle_beta   90.00
_cell.angle_gamma   90.00
#
_symmetry.space_group_name_H-M   'P 1'
#
loop_
_entity.id
_entity.type
_entity.pdbx_description
1 polymer ?
#
loop_
_entity_poly.entity_id
_entity_poly.type
_entity_poly.pdbx_seq_one_letter_code
_entity_poly.pdbx_strand_id
1 'polypeptide(L)'
;MTTVNTVDTPDELKEHLSKVEESLSQLRTSCQESVTTNSSTITNTLQIANVAQPLDEVPKLSSLLSAHATKLGLVFKPPIAITTYRACRTEIDSLLKYAALLVSLLNQIQGEKEKYSTIFANELSSGGLSVLEACVALISCLKELVGVEEATESVLTDQRLVGVGFIWEACEKLTKSCKNGSSGVLRSKLKQTNKLVVDALNELNEWLENPVVGGGFDFDEEDIFGLSNEIESDGEEEKAEEKVVAFGKLWSTRLQLVKLLVSLLDKSIPASKYNPKFSKGLDALNTKCLKVSEHVDDVVACTVYDADVEGGELASKSLAKEINQIVDLTRKINNNDEKKCKWLDSWKTKFQE
;
A
#
# COMPACT_ATOMS: atom_id res chain seq x y z
N MET A 1 31.36 27.76 -40.47
CA MET A 1 30.38 26.84 -39.88
C MET A 1 29.81 27.49 -38.64
N THR A 2 28.72 28.23 -38.81
CA THR A 2 28.02 28.93 -37.75
C THR A 2 27.08 27.92 -37.11
N THR A 3 27.37 27.47 -35.90
CA THR A 3 26.42 26.70 -35.10
C THR A 3 25.21 27.59 -34.83
N VAL A 4 24.09 27.29 -35.50
CA VAL A 4 22.80 27.90 -35.20
C VAL A 4 22.47 27.49 -33.77
N ASN A 5 22.66 28.41 -32.83
CA ASN A 5 22.05 28.31 -31.50
C ASN A 5 20.54 28.33 -31.74
N THR A 6 19.91 27.16 -31.77
CA THR A 6 18.47 27.03 -31.66
C THR A 6 18.09 27.68 -30.34
N VAL A 7 17.45 28.84 -30.41
CA VAL A 7 16.87 29.50 -29.26
C VAL A 7 15.70 28.62 -28.84
N ASP A 8 15.85 27.86 -27.77
CA ASP A 8 14.74 27.12 -27.16
C ASP A 8 13.59 28.11 -26.93
N THR A 9 12.43 27.85 -27.50
CA THR A 9 11.23 28.71 -27.30
C THR A 9 10.35 28.15 -26.17
N PRO A 10 9.49 28.99 -25.55
CA PRO A 10 8.52 28.50 -24.56
C PRO A 10 7.63 27.38 -25.11
N ASP A 11 7.20 27.48 -26.37
CA ASP A 11 6.32 26.49 -27.01
C ASP A 11 7.03 25.15 -27.22
N GLU A 12 8.29 25.16 -27.67
CA GLU A 12 9.06 23.92 -27.83
C GLU A 12 9.35 23.24 -26.48
N LEU A 13 9.47 24.00 -25.38
CA LEU A 13 9.62 23.44 -24.03
C LEU A 13 8.31 22.83 -23.53
N LYS A 14 7.16 23.46 -23.80
CA LYS A 14 5.83 22.89 -23.51
C LYS A 14 5.57 21.61 -24.28
N GLU A 15 5.94 21.57 -25.56
CA GLU A 15 5.84 20.36 -26.38
C GLU A 15 6.71 19.23 -25.80
N HIS A 16 7.94 19.54 -25.36
CA HIS A 16 8.83 18.58 -24.72
C HIS A 16 8.26 18.01 -23.41
N LEU A 17 7.74 18.88 -22.54
CA LEU A 17 7.07 18.48 -21.31
C LEU A 17 5.88 17.54 -21.60
N SER A 18 5.12 17.80 -22.66
CA SER A 18 3.96 16.97 -23.04
C SER A 18 4.39 15.57 -23.51
N LYS A 19 5.48 15.46 -24.29
CA LYS A 19 6.06 14.16 -24.70
C LYS A 19 6.59 13.37 -23.50
N VAL A 20 7.18 14.06 -22.53
CA VAL A 20 7.70 13.43 -21.31
C VAL A 20 6.56 12.98 -20.40
N GLU A 21 5.51 13.79 -20.25
CA GLU A 21 4.28 13.45 -19.53
C GLU A 21 3.62 12.20 -20.11
N GLU A 22 3.54 12.09 -21.44
CA GLU A 22 3.05 10.89 -22.14
C GLU A 22 3.95 9.68 -21.86
N SER A 23 5.27 9.84 -21.96
CA SER A 23 6.23 8.76 -21.70
C SER A 23 6.15 8.26 -20.25
N LEU A 24 6.08 9.16 -19.27
CA LEU A 24 5.88 8.81 -17.86
C LEU A 24 4.54 8.12 -17.63
N SER A 25 3.48 8.55 -18.33
CA SER A 25 2.16 7.90 -18.25
C SER A 25 2.20 6.48 -18.80
N GLN A 26 2.93 6.23 -19.89
CA GLN A 26 3.15 4.89 -20.43
C GLN A 26 3.95 4.00 -19.46
N LEU A 27 5.02 4.55 -18.84
CA LEU A 27 5.78 3.86 -17.79
C LEU A 27 4.89 3.50 -16.60
N ARG A 28 4.02 4.43 -16.17
CA ARG A 28 3.06 4.23 -15.09
C ARG A 28 2.12 3.07 -15.40
N THR A 29 1.53 3.03 -16.60
CA THR A 29 0.64 1.94 -17.02
C THR A 29 1.37 0.59 -17.01
N SER A 30 2.60 0.54 -17.53
CA SER A 30 3.41 -0.69 -17.51
C SER A 30 3.73 -1.17 -16.08
N CYS A 31 4.05 -0.25 -15.18
CA CYS A 31 4.29 -0.56 -13.77
C CYS A 31 2.99 -1.04 -13.08
N GLN A 32 1.86 -0.37 -13.34
CA GLN A 32 0.55 -0.75 -12.82
C GLN A 32 0.13 -2.17 -13.26
N GLU A 33 0.35 -2.52 -14.53
CA GLU A 33 0.10 -3.86 -15.05
C GLU A 33 0.99 -4.90 -14.35
N SER A 34 2.25 -4.56 -14.08
CA SER A 34 3.19 -5.46 -13.38
C SER A 34 2.73 -5.73 -11.93
N VAL A 35 2.24 -4.70 -11.24
CA VAL A 35 1.63 -4.81 -9.90
C VAL A 35 0.37 -5.67 -9.95
N THR A 36 -0.53 -5.41 -10.90
CA THR A 36 -1.83 -6.09 -10.98
C THR A 36 -1.70 -7.56 -11.36
N THR A 37 -0.78 -7.88 -12.27
CA THR A 37 -0.56 -9.25 -12.78
C THR A 37 0.50 -10.03 -12.00
N ASN A 38 1.11 -9.42 -10.98
CA ASN A 38 2.24 -9.98 -10.21
C ASN A 38 3.36 -10.53 -11.12
N SER A 39 3.60 -9.89 -12.26
CA SER A 39 4.51 -10.38 -13.30
C SER A 39 5.31 -9.23 -13.89
N SER A 40 6.51 -9.53 -14.38
CA SER A 40 7.31 -8.55 -15.08
C SER A 40 6.67 -8.23 -16.43
N THR A 41 6.19 -7.00 -16.62
CA THR A 41 5.70 -6.57 -17.94
C THR A 41 6.86 -6.04 -18.78
N ILE A 42 7.03 -6.59 -19.98
CA ILE A 42 7.93 -6.04 -21.01
C ILE A 42 7.07 -5.21 -21.95
N THR A 43 7.24 -3.90 -21.95
CA THR A 43 6.74 -3.07 -23.06
C THR A 43 7.81 -3.03 -24.16
N ASN A 44 7.39 -2.86 -25.42
CA ASN A 44 8.30 -2.74 -26.57
C ASN A 44 9.35 -1.61 -26.42
N THR A 45 9.17 -0.72 -25.43
CA THR A 45 10.00 0.46 -25.15
C THR A 45 10.94 0.31 -23.95
N LEU A 46 10.80 -0.72 -23.10
CA LEU A 46 11.64 -0.87 -21.90
C LEU A 46 12.25 -2.27 -21.77
N GLN A 47 13.58 -2.33 -21.77
CA GLN A 47 14.29 -3.56 -21.43
C GLN A 47 14.32 -3.75 -19.91
N ILE A 48 14.07 -4.98 -19.45
CA ILE A 48 14.23 -5.36 -18.04
C ILE A 48 15.71 -5.22 -17.68
N ALA A 49 15.97 -4.69 -16.49
CA ALA A 49 17.34 -4.54 -16.00
C ALA A 49 17.99 -5.91 -15.81
N ASN A 50 19.32 -5.94 -15.86
CA ASN A 50 20.10 -7.13 -15.53
C ASN A 50 21.27 -6.74 -14.62
N VAL A 51 20.94 -6.31 -13.41
CA VAL A 51 21.91 -5.91 -12.39
C VAL A 51 22.05 -7.01 -11.35
N ALA A 52 23.28 -7.31 -10.91
CA ALA A 52 23.52 -8.40 -9.96
C ALA A 52 22.84 -8.20 -8.59
N GLN A 53 22.80 -6.96 -8.10
CA GLN A 53 22.17 -6.60 -6.83
C GLN A 53 21.12 -5.50 -7.07
N PRO A 54 19.95 -5.85 -7.62
CA PRO A 54 18.99 -4.84 -8.05
C PRO A 54 18.43 -4.05 -6.86
N LEU A 55 18.33 -4.67 -5.68
CA LEU A 55 17.84 -4.01 -4.47
C LEU A 55 18.74 -2.86 -4.00
N ASP A 56 20.06 -2.96 -4.17
CA ASP A 56 21.01 -1.92 -3.75
C ASP A 56 20.96 -0.69 -4.67
N GLU A 57 20.44 -0.85 -5.89
CA GLU A 57 20.29 0.24 -6.86
C GLU A 57 19.00 1.05 -6.66
N VAL A 58 17.95 0.47 -6.07
CA VAL A 58 16.66 1.17 -5.87
C VAL A 58 16.86 2.46 -5.05
N PRO A 59 17.52 2.47 -3.87
CA PRO A 59 17.76 3.69 -3.12
C PRO A 59 18.60 4.73 -3.85
N LYS A 60 19.54 4.28 -4.70
CA LYS A 60 20.40 5.19 -5.49
C LYS A 60 19.57 5.91 -6.55
N LEU A 61 18.70 5.19 -7.25
CA LEU A 61 17.77 5.78 -8.21
C LEU A 61 16.75 6.71 -7.53
N SER A 62 16.21 6.32 -6.36
CA SER A 62 15.35 7.19 -5.56
C SER A 62 16.05 8.50 -5.18
N SER A 63 17.31 8.43 -4.73
CA SER A 63 18.09 9.63 -4.40
C SER A 63 18.36 10.52 -5.61
N LEU A 64 18.65 9.93 -6.78
CA LEU A 64 18.84 10.67 -8.03
C LEU A 64 17.54 11.36 -8.47
N LEU A 65 16.40 10.67 -8.39
CA LEU A 65 15.09 11.23 -8.71
C LEU A 65 14.74 12.41 -7.81
N SER A 66 14.93 12.30 -6.49
CA SER A 66 14.71 13.43 -5.57
C SER A 66 15.65 14.61 -5.87
N ALA A 67 16.92 14.36 -6.20
CA ALA A 67 17.87 15.42 -6.55
C ALA A 67 17.48 16.13 -7.85
N HIS A 68 17.06 15.39 -8.88
CA HIS A 68 16.57 15.97 -10.14
C HIS A 68 15.24 16.70 -9.95
N ALA A 69 14.33 16.22 -9.10
CA ALA A 69 13.12 16.94 -8.74
C ALA A 69 13.44 18.29 -8.08
N THR A 70 14.38 18.35 -7.14
CA THR A 70 14.82 19.62 -6.55
C THR A 70 15.41 20.56 -7.59
N LYS A 71 16.26 20.07 -8.49
CA LYS A 71 16.81 20.89 -9.58
C LYS A 71 15.72 21.42 -10.50
N LEU A 72 14.74 20.60 -10.86
CA LEU A 72 13.56 21.02 -11.62
C LEU A 72 12.80 22.14 -10.89
N GLY A 73 12.57 21.98 -9.58
CA GLY A 73 12.01 23.02 -8.73
C GLY A 73 12.80 24.34 -8.77
N LEU A 74 14.11 24.31 -8.95
CA LEU A 74 14.94 25.50 -9.04
C LEU A 74 14.94 26.13 -10.44
N VAL A 75 15.14 25.33 -11.49
CA VAL A 75 15.27 25.84 -12.88
C VAL A 75 13.92 26.29 -13.46
N PHE A 76 12.81 25.74 -12.97
CA PHE A 76 11.45 26.19 -13.30
C PHE A 76 10.95 27.26 -12.31
N LYS A 77 11.82 28.13 -11.80
CA LYS A 77 11.39 29.31 -11.04
C LYS A 77 10.90 30.41 -11.98
N PRO A 78 9.63 30.81 -11.92
CA PRO A 78 9.16 31.96 -12.69
C PRO A 78 9.83 33.26 -12.23
N PRO A 79 10.05 34.22 -13.14
CA PRO A 79 10.01 34.03 -14.59
C PRO A 79 11.19 33.15 -15.05
N ILE A 80 10.91 32.19 -15.94
CA ILE A 80 11.95 31.30 -16.48
C ILE A 80 12.70 32.06 -17.57
N ALA A 81 13.96 32.41 -17.30
CA ALA A 81 14.81 33.06 -18.30
C ALA A 81 15.03 32.16 -19.52
N ILE A 82 15.05 32.74 -20.73
CA ILE A 82 15.26 32.02 -22.00
C ILE A 82 16.57 31.20 -21.97
N THR A 83 17.61 31.72 -21.32
CA THR A 83 18.91 31.03 -21.16
C THR A 83 18.83 29.77 -20.31
N THR A 84 17.75 29.58 -19.54
CA THR A 84 17.54 28.43 -18.63
C THR A 84 16.82 27.27 -19.30
N TYR A 85 16.14 27.47 -20.46
CA TYR A 85 15.33 26.42 -21.09
C TYR A 85 16.11 25.15 -21.46
N ARG A 86 17.37 25.29 -21.87
CA ARG A 86 18.24 24.13 -22.10
C ARG A 86 18.49 23.32 -20.82
N ALA A 87 18.66 24.00 -19.69
CA ALA A 87 18.81 23.35 -18.40
C ALA A 87 17.50 22.66 -17.99
N CYS A 88 16.35 23.31 -18.20
CA CYS A 88 15.04 22.70 -18.01
C CYS A 88 14.90 21.38 -18.77
N ARG A 89 15.16 21.38 -20.09
CA ARG A 89 15.10 20.14 -20.92
C ARG A 89 16.01 19.05 -20.37
N THR A 90 17.27 19.40 -20.08
CA THR A 90 18.28 18.44 -19.59
C THR A 90 17.85 17.78 -18.28
N GLU A 91 17.27 18.56 -17.37
CA GLU A 91 16.80 18.06 -16.08
C GLU A 91 15.51 17.24 -16.22
N ILE A 92 14.60 17.59 -17.14
CA ILE A 92 13.42 16.77 -17.47
C ILE A 92 13.84 15.41 -18.04
N ASP A 93 14.77 15.42 -19.01
CA ASP A 93 15.27 14.19 -19.63
C ASP A 93 15.97 13.29 -18.61
N SER A 94 16.69 13.91 -17.67
CA SER A 94 17.31 13.20 -16.55
C SER A 94 16.25 12.55 -15.67
N LEU A 95 15.21 13.29 -15.27
CA LEU A 95 14.09 12.73 -14.48
C LEU A 95 13.45 11.53 -15.18
N LEU A 96 13.08 11.68 -16.46
CA LEU A 96 12.49 10.60 -17.26
C LEU A 96 13.42 9.39 -17.35
N LYS A 97 14.71 9.61 -17.61
CA LYS A 97 15.71 8.54 -17.67
C LYS A 97 15.77 7.75 -16.36
N TYR A 98 15.86 8.42 -15.21
CA TYR A 98 15.95 7.71 -13.93
C TYR A 98 14.63 7.05 -13.53
N ALA A 99 13.49 7.61 -13.93
CA ALA A 99 12.19 6.98 -13.76
C ALA A 99 12.07 5.68 -14.58
N ALA A 100 12.52 5.71 -15.84
CA ALA A 100 12.58 4.53 -16.70
C ALA A 100 13.51 3.45 -16.13
N LEU A 101 14.70 3.84 -15.64
CA LEU A 101 15.63 2.92 -14.99
C LEU A 101 15.03 2.30 -13.72
N LEU A 102 14.27 3.08 -12.95
CA LEU A 102 13.60 2.56 -11.76
C LEU A 102 12.57 1.49 -12.13
N VAL A 103 11.71 1.74 -13.11
CA VAL A 103 10.73 0.75 -13.58
C VAL A 103 11.41 -0.51 -14.10
N SER A 104 12.47 -0.36 -14.90
CA SER A 104 13.25 -1.49 -15.42
C SER A 104 13.83 -2.36 -14.29
N LEU A 105 14.31 -1.73 -13.21
CA LEU A 105 14.86 -2.40 -12.04
C LEU A 105 13.78 -3.10 -11.20
N LEU A 106 12.63 -2.46 -11.01
CA LEU A 106 11.49 -3.06 -10.30
C LEU A 106 10.94 -4.28 -11.05
N ASN A 107 10.89 -4.22 -12.38
CA ASN A 107 10.52 -5.37 -13.21
C ASN A 107 11.51 -6.53 -13.10
N GLN A 108 12.82 -6.25 -12.92
CA GLN A 108 13.80 -7.30 -12.64
C GLN A 108 13.50 -7.97 -11.28
N ILE A 109 13.26 -7.19 -10.23
CA ILE A 109 12.91 -7.70 -8.90
C ILE A 109 11.62 -8.54 -8.95
N GLN A 110 10.61 -8.08 -9.70
CA GLN A 110 9.35 -8.80 -9.92
C GLN A 110 9.55 -10.13 -10.67
N GLY A 111 10.50 -10.17 -11.61
CA GLY A 111 10.86 -11.38 -12.36
C GLY A 111 11.61 -12.41 -11.51
N GLU A 112 12.38 -11.98 -10.51
CA GLU A 112 13.14 -12.84 -9.59
C GLU A 112 12.28 -13.46 -8.47
N LYS A 113 11.15 -14.09 -8.83
CA LYS A 113 10.12 -14.68 -7.92
C LYS A 113 10.66 -15.73 -6.94
N GLU A 114 11.81 -16.31 -7.25
CA GLU A 114 12.49 -17.26 -6.36
C GLU A 114 13.33 -16.56 -5.29
N LYS A 115 13.78 -15.33 -5.54
CA LYS A 115 14.65 -14.59 -4.64
C LYS A 115 13.85 -13.65 -3.74
N TYR A 116 12.91 -12.92 -4.31
CA TYR A 116 12.06 -11.96 -3.61
C TYR A 116 10.66 -12.52 -3.42
N SER A 117 10.07 -12.27 -2.24
CA SER A 117 8.66 -12.62 -2.01
C SER A 117 7.76 -11.74 -2.87
N THR A 118 6.66 -12.29 -3.36
CA THR A 118 5.66 -11.60 -4.18
C THR A 118 5.16 -10.36 -3.47
N ILE A 119 4.86 -10.47 -2.16
CA ILE A 119 4.42 -9.32 -1.36
C ILE A 119 5.43 -8.17 -1.32
N PHE A 120 6.73 -8.50 -1.39
CA PHE A 120 7.80 -7.51 -1.31
C PHE A 120 8.02 -6.84 -2.67
N ALA A 121 8.07 -7.65 -3.73
CA ALA A 121 8.22 -7.14 -5.09
C ALA A 121 7.03 -6.24 -5.48
N ASN A 122 5.82 -6.61 -5.08
CA ASN A 122 4.63 -5.78 -5.27
C ASN A 122 4.70 -4.48 -4.48
N GLU A 123 5.09 -4.51 -3.21
CA GLU A 123 5.21 -3.29 -2.39
C GLU A 123 6.25 -2.31 -2.98
N LEU A 124 7.38 -2.83 -3.50
CA LEU A 124 8.36 -1.99 -4.20
C LEU A 124 7.80 -1.43 -5.52
N SER A 125 7.07 -2.25 -6.28
CA SER A 125 6.45 -1.83 -7.54
C SER A 125 5.37 -0.77 -7.32
N SER A 126 4.52 -0.92 -6.28
CA SER A 126 3.58 0.11 -5.85
C SER A 126 4.28 1.39 -5.39
N GLY A 127 5.40 1.29 -4.68
CA GLY A 127 6.22 2.46 -4.35
C GLY A 127 6.80 3.15 -5.59
N GLY A 128 7.25 2.38 -6.59
CA GLY A 128 7.68 2.90 -7.88
C GLY A 128 6.55 3.61 -8.64
N LEU A 129 5.33 3.05 -8.61
CA LEU A 129 4.14 3.68 -9.18
C LEU A 129 3.87 5.04 -8.53
N SER A 130 3.90 5.14 -7.20
CA SER A 130 3.72 6.43 -6.51
C SER A 130 4.79 7.46 -6.89
N VAL A 131 6.03 7.03 -7.14
CA VAL A 131 7.08 7.90 -7.66
C VAL A 131 6.75 8.40 -9.07
N LEU A 132 6.25 7.53 -9.96
CA LEU A 132 5.83 7.91 -11.32
C LEU A 132 4.63 8.87 -11.30
N GLU A 133 3.64 8.63 -10.44
CA GLU A 133 2.49 9.52 -10.26
C GLU A 133 2.93 10.92 -9.82
N ALA A 134 3.86 11.00 -8.85
CA ALA A 134 4.43 12.26 -8.41
C ALA A 134 5.25 12.95 -9.53
N CYS A 135 5.98 12.18 -10.35
CA CYS A 135 6.69 12.72 -11.52
C CYS A 135 5.72 13.31 -12.55
N VAL A 136 4.64 12.60 -12.90
CA VAL A 136 3.61 13.10 -13.81
C VAL A 136 3.02 14.39 -13.27
N ALA A 137 2.59 14.40 -12.00
CA ALA A 137 2.01 15.59 -11.37
C ALA A 137 2.95 16.80 -11.37
N LEU A 138 4.25 16.59 -11.09
CA LEU A 138 5.23 17.66 -11.19
C LEU A 138 5.34 18.17 -12.64
N ILE A 139 5.49 17.29 -13.63
CA ILE A 139 5.62 17.68 -15.04
C ILE A 139 4.39 18.46 -15.54
N SER A 140 3.17 18.05 -15.16
CA SER A 140 1.95 18.78 -15.50
C SER A 140 1.98 20.20 -14.91
N CYS A 141 2.38 20.34 -13.64
CA CYS A 141 2.55 21.65 -13.00
C CYS A 141 3.64 22.51 -13.69
N LEU A 142 4.79 21.92 -14.02
CA LEU A 142 5.86 22.62 -14.73
C LEU A 142 5.43 23.17 -16.09
N LYS A 143 4.54 22.46 -16.79
CA LYS A 143 4.00 22.89 -18.09
C LYS A 143 3.19 24.18 -17.98
N GLU A 144 2.45 24.35 -16.89
CA GLU A 144 1.66 25.55 -16.62
C GLU A 144 2.54 26.77 -16.29
N LEU A 145 3.75 26.56 -15.76
CA LEU A 145 4.70 27.63 -15.43
C LEU A 145 5.47 28.18 -16.64
N VAL A 146 5.48 27.48 -17.78
CA VAL A 146 6.20 27.94 -18.96
C VAL A 146 5.47 29.13 -19.61
N GLY A 147 6.16 30.26 -19.74
CA GLY A 147 5.62 31.50 -20.30
C GLY A 147 4.93 32.41 -19.28
N VAL A 148 5.02 32.10 -17.99
CA VAL A 148 4.57 32.99 -16.91
C VAL A 148 5.64 34.08 -16.67
N GLU A 149 5.29 35.34 -16.96
CA GLU A 149 6.22 36.49 -16.94
C GLU A 149 6.36 37.15 -15.56
N GLU A 150 5.35 37.04 -14.69
CA GLU A 150 5.39 37.58 -13.33
C GLU A 150 5.45 36.48 -12.29
N ALA A 151 6.46 36.55 -11.42
CA ALA A 151 6.47 35.85 -10.14
C ALA A 151 5.49 36.52 -9.17
N THR A 152 4.20 36.56 -9.52
CA THR A 152 3.17 36.82 -8.51
C THR A 152 3.21 35.66 -7.53
N GLU A 153 2.94 35.93 -6.24
CA GLU A 153 2.71 34.94 -5.16
C GLU A 153 1.48 34.07 -5.51
N SER A 154 1.57 33.35 -6.62
CA SER A 154 0.53 32.55 -7.20
C SER A 154 0.65 31.15 -6.65
N VAL A 155 -0.51 30.57 -6.35
CA VAL A 155 -0.70 29.18 -5.95
C VAL A 155 0.10 28.21 -6.83
N LEU A 156 0.31 28.53 -8.11
CA LEU A 156 1.09 27.74 -9.07
C LEU A 156 2.59 27.62 -8.73
N THR A 157 3.20 28.68 -8.20
CA THR A 157 4.63 28.66 -7.84
C THR A 157 4.90 27.74 -6.64
N ASP A 158 3.95 27.71 -5.71
CA ASP A 158 3.96 26.85 -4.54
C ASP A 158 3.62 25.39 -4.92
N GLN A 159 2.68 25.19 -5.85
CA GLN A 159 2.31 23.86 -6.36
C GLN A 159 3.50 23.10 -6.95
N ARG A 160 4.43 23.78 -7.64
CA ARG A 160 5.68 23.14 -8.10
C ARG A 160 6.50 22.59 -6.94
N LEU A 161 6.67 23.37 -5.87
CA LEU A 161 7.43 22.93 -4.69
C LEU A 161 6.71 21.80 -3.96
N VAL A 162 5.37 21.82 -3.94
CA VAL A 162 4.54 20.70 -3.47
C VAL A 162 4.79 19.45 -4.32
N GLY A 163 4.83 19.57 -5.65
CA GLY A 163 5.15 18.46 -6.56
C GLY A 163 6.55 17.89 -6.34
N VAL A 164 7.55 18.74 -6.07
CA VAL A 164 8.88 18.29 -5.63
C VAL A 164 8.78 17.51 -4.32
N GLY A 165 8.04 18.03 -3.35
CA GLY A 165 7.77 17.38 -2.07
C GLY A 165 7.16 15.98 -2.23
N PHE A 166 6.20 15.81 -3.13
CA PHE A 166 5.60 14.50 -3.41
C PHE A 166 6.60 13.48 -3.97
N ILE A 167 7.51 13.89 -4.87
CA ILE A 167 8.55 12.99 -5.38
C ILE A 167 9.50 12.59 -4.24
N TRP A 168 9.87 13.54 -3.37
CA TRP A 168 10.69 13.27 -2.19
C TRP A 168 10.03 12.24 -1.27
N GLU A 169 8.79 12.48 -0.86
CA GLU A 169 8.06 11.60 0.03
C GLU A 169 7.90 10.19 -0.57
N ALA A 170 7.57 10.08 -1.86
CA ALA A 170 7.46 8.80 -2.56
C ALA A 170 8.81 8.06 -2.61
N CYS A 171 9.90 8.76 -2.91
CA CYS A 171 11.25 8.19 -2.95
C CYS A 171 11.74 7.73 -1.57
N GLU A 172 11.43 8.49 -0.50
CA GLU A 172 11.75 8.11 0.88
C GLU A 172 10.97 6.87 1.32
N LYS A 173 9.67 6.82 1.03
CA LYS A 173 8.83 5.63 1.29
C LYS A 173 9.39 4.41 0.57
N LEU A 174 9.71 4.52 -0.72
CA LEU A 174 10.30 3.43 -1.50
C LEU A 174 11.65 2.97 -0.92
N THR A 175 12.53 3.91 -0.58
CA THR A 175 13.82 3.63 0.04
C THR A 175 13.65 2.93 1.40
N LYS A 176 12.67 3.34 2.20
CA LYS A 176 12.34 2.71 3.48
C LYS A 176 11.83 1.29 3.29
N SER A 177 10.95 1.04 2.32
CA SER A 177 10.49 -0.31 1.97
C SER A 177 11.65 -1.22 1.54
N CYS A 178 12.57 -0.69 0.73
CA CYS A 178 13.80 -1.37 0.34
C CYS A 178 14.66 -1.77 1.55
N LYS A 179 14.93 -0.84 2.47
CA LYS A 179 15.72 -1.08 3.70
C LYS A 179 15.06 -2.08 4.65
N ASN A 180 13.73 -2.03 4.76
CA ASN A 180 12.94 -2.91 5.60
C ASN A 180 12.93 -4.36 5.06
N GLY A 181 13.04 -4.53 3.74
CA GLY A 181 13.04 -5.81 3.06
C GLY A 181 11.73 -6.58 3.21
N SER A 182 11.71 -7.82 2.72
CA SER A 182 10.51 -8.67 2.71
C SER A 182 9.89 -8.88 4.09
N SER A 183 10.72 -9.05 5.13
CA SER A 183 10.22 -9.21 6.50
C SER A 183 9.55 -7.93 7.00
N GLY A 184 10.13 -6.76 6.75
CA GLY A 184 9.56 -5.50 7.20
C GLY A 184 8.25 -5.16 6.47
N VAL A 185 8.13 -5.53 5.19
CA VAL A 185 6.85 -5.42 4.47
C VAL A 185 5.79 -6.33 5.08
N LEU A 186 6.11 -7.59 5.34
CA LEU A 186 5.17 -8.50 6.02
C LEU A 186 4.73 -7.95 7.38
N ARG A 187 5.67 -7.43 8.18
CA ARG A 187 5.37 -6.79 9.47
C ARG A 187 4.39 -5.61 9.33
N SER A 188 4.52 -4.82 8.27
CA SER A 188 3.57 -3.75 7.98
C SER A 188 2.18 -4.30 7.66
N LYS A 189 2.09 -5.37 6.85
CA LYS A 189 0.81 -6.03 6.54
C LYS A 189 0.18 -6.67 7.79
N LEU A 190 0.98 -7.30 8.66
CA LEU A 190 0.49 -7.82 9.95
C LEU A 190 -0.12 -6.73 10.83
N LYS A 191 0.47 -5.54 10.87
CA LYS A 191 -0.11 -4.39 11.58
C LYS A 191 -1.45 -3.96 10.99
N GLN A 192 -1.59 -3.98 9.67
CA GLN A 192 -2.86 -3.70 8.98
C GLN A 192 -3.91 -4.76 9.32
N THR A 193 -3.58 -6.05 9.21
CA THR A 193 -4.46 -7.15 9.62
C THR A 193 -4.88 -7.01 11.09
N ASN A 194 -3.93 -6.71 11.98
CA ASN A 194 -4.23 -6.54 13.40
C ASN A 194 -5.17 -5.36 13.65
N LYS A 195 -5.06 -4.28 12.86
CA LYS A 195 -6.00 -3.15 12.95
C LYS A 195 -7.41 -3.60 12.59
N LEU A 196 -7.59 -4.30 11.46
CA LEU A 196 -8.90 -4.83 11.05
C LEU A 196 -9.51 -5.76 12.11
N VAL A 197 -8.70 -6.65 12.70
CA VAL A 197 -9.17 -7.54 13.79
C VAL A 197 -9.57 -6.75 15.04
N VAL A 198 -8.85 -5.67 15.36
CA VAL A 198 -9.20 -4.80 16.48
C VAL A 198 -10.49 -4.05 16.21
N ASP A 199 -10.66 -3.52 15.01
CA ASP A 199 -11.85 -2.76 14.62
C ASP A 199 -13.10 -3.67 14.70
N ALA A 200 -13.05 -4.87 14.10
CA ALA A 200 -14.14 -5.85 14.17
C ALA A 200 -14.41 -6.37 15.60
N LEU A 201 -13.37 -6.53 16.42
CA LEU A 201 -13.54 -6.88 17.84
C LEU A 201 -14.23 -5.76 18.63
N ASN A 202 -13.90 -4.50 18.35
CA ASN A 202 -14.53 -3.37 19.03
C ASN A 202 -16.01 -3.30 18.67
N GLU A 203 -16.34 -3.43 17.39
CA GLU A 203 -17.72 -3.50 16.89
C GLU A 203 -18.52 -4.61 17.59
N LEU A 204 -17.98 -5.82 17.68
CA LEU A 204 -18.63 -6.92 18.41
C LEU A 204 -18.83 -6.60 19.90
N ASN A 205 -17.85 -5.95 20.54
CA ASN A 205 -17.96 -5.60 21.96
C ASN A 205 -19.02 -4.50 22.20
N GLU A 206 -19.07 -3.50 21.32
CA GLU A 206 -20.08 -2.44 21.36
C GLU A 206 -21.48 -3.05 21.20
N TRP A 207 -21.67 -3.95 20.23
CA TRP A 207 -22.93 -4.68 20.06
C TRP A 207 -23.29 -5.53 21.28
N LEU A 208 -22.32 -6.15 21.96
CA LEU A 208 -22.56 -6.95 23.16
C LEU A 208 -23.06 -6.13 24.37
N GLU A 209 -22.86 -4.81 24.38
CA GLU A 209 -23.39 -3.92 25.43
C GLU A 209 -24.91 -3.74 25.30
N ASN A 210 -25.44 -3.69 24.07
CA ASN A 210 -26.87 -3.69 23.77
C ASN A 210 -27.18 -4.59 22.55
N PRO A 211 -27.36 -5.91 22.75
CA PRO A 211 -27.47 -6.85 21.64
C PRO A 211 -28.87 -6.81 21.02
N VAL A 212 -28.97 -6.14 19.88
CA VAL A 212 -30.20 -5.97 19.09
C VAL A 212 -29.99 -6.50 17.67
N VAL A 213 -31.02 -7.10 17.09
CA VAL A 213 -30.96 -7.66 15.73
C VAL A 213 -30.97 -6.52 14.71
N GLY A 214 -30.01 -6.49 13.78
CA GLY A 214 -29.94 -5.47 12.75
C GLY A 214 -29.45 -4.09 13.23
N GLY A 215 -29.03 -3.94 14.50
CA GLY A 215 -28.54 -2.68 15.09
C GLY A 215 -27.13 -2.29 14.67
N GLY A 216 -26.82 -2.48 13.40
CA GLY A 216 -25.56 -2.12 12.77
C GLY A 216 -25.50 -0.70 12.24
N PHE A 217 -26.65 -0.03 12.16
CA PHE A 217 -26.80 1.33 11.69
C PHE A 217 -27.99 1.95 12.41
N ASP A 218 -27.74 2.51 13.59
CA ASP A 218 -28.60 3.59 14.08
C ASP A 218 -28.24 4.83 13.25
N PHE A 219 -28.74 4.87 12.01
CA PHE A 219 -28.91 6.15 11.37
C PHE A 219 -29.97 6.83 12.24
N ASP A 220 -29.53 7.78 13.07
CA ASP A 220 -30.35 8.94 13.39
C ASP A 220 -30.77 9.54 12.03
N GLU A 221 -31.87 9.02 11.46
CA GLU A 221 -32.58 9.55 10.30
C GLU A 221 -33.28 10.87 10.66
N GLU A 222 -32.79 11.59 11.66
CA GLU A 222 -33.09 13.00 11.82
C GLU A 222 -32.18 13.81 10.88
N ASP A 223 -32.72 14.02 9.68
CA ASP A 223 -32.63 15.28 8.94
C ASP A 223 -31.57 15.42 7.82
N ILE A 224 -31.59 14.52 6.82
CA ILE A 224 -30.97 14.79 5.50
C ILE A 224 -32.01 15.21 4.43
N PHE A 225 -33.29 14.88 4.58
CA PHE A 225 -34.29 15.11 3.53
C PHE A 225 -35.56 15.87 3.94
N GLY A 226 -35.62 16.52 5.11
CA GLY A 226 -36.62 17.56 5.41
C GLY A 226 -38.08 17.20 5.10
N LEU A 227 -38.44 15.92 5.19
CA LEU A 227 -39.79 15.40 5.01
C LEU A 227 -40.28 14.92 6.37
N SER A 228 -40.77 15.88 7.15
CA SER A 228 -41.53 15.62 8.37
C SER A 228 -42.78 14.80 8.02
N ASN A 229 -42.69 13.49 8.19
CA ASN A 229 -43.83 12.67 8.54
C ASN A 229 -43.46 11.98 9.85
N GLU A 230 -44.17 12.35 10.91
CA GLU A 230 -44.21 11.64 12.18
C GLU A 230 -44.55 10.17 11.92
N ILE A 231 -43.52 9.34 11.81
CA ILE A 231 -43.63 7.91 12.05
C ILE A 231 -43.10 7.75 13.48
N GLU A 232 -44.02 7.62 14.43
CA GLU A 232 -43.71 7.10 15.75
C GLU A 232 -43.05 5.74 15.56
N SER A 233 -41.72 5.70 15.60
CA SER A 233 -40.96 4.46 15.72
C SER A 233 -41.07 3.96 17.17
N ASP A 234 -42.24 3.45 17.51
CA ASP A 234 -42.45 2.59 18.69
C ASP A 234 -42.06 1.13 18.34
N GLY A 235 -41.00 0.98 17.54
CA GLY A 235 -40.41 -0.30 17.22
C GLY A 235 -39.55 -0.73 18.40
N GLU A 236 -40.09 -1.61 19.26
CA GLU A 236 -39.30 -2.32 20.26
C GLU A 236 -38.08 -2.93 19.55
N GLU A 237 -36.87 -2.44 19.85
CA GLU A 237 -35.63 -3.02 19.36
C GLU A 237 -35.64 -4.52 19.68
N GLU A 238 -35.70 -5.36 18.64
CA GLU A 238 -35.77 -6.80 18.82
C GLU A 238 -34.43 -7.28 19.40
N LYS A 239 -34.45 -7.62 20.70
CA LYS A 239 -33.28 -8.14 21.39
C LYS A 239 -32.82 -9.43 20.74
N ALA A 240 -31.52 -9.54 20.51
CA ALA A 240 -30.94 -10.73 19.91
C ALA A 240 -31.18 -11.95 20.79
N GLU A 241 -31.40 -13.11 20.14
CA GLU A 241 -31.58 -14.36 20.84
C GLU A 241 -30.38 -14.69 21.75
N GLU A 242 -30.65 -15.33 22.89
CA GLU A 242 -29.61 -15.69 23.88
C GLU A 242 -28.47 -16.51 23.26
N LYS A 243 -28.77 -17.34 22.25
CA LYS A 243 -27.78 -18.14 21.52
C LYS A 243 -26.79 -17.27 20.73
N VAL A 244 -27.28 -16.22 20.07
CA VAL A 244 -26.45 -15.27 19.30
C VAL A 244 -25.56 -14.49 20.25
N VAL A 245 -26.11 -14.02 21.38
CA VAL A 245 -25.35 -13.33 22.43
C VAL A 245 -24.28 -14.23 23.04
N ALA A 246 -24.59 -15.50 23.30
CA ALA A 246 -23.62 -16.47 23.80
C ALA A 246 -22.49 -16.73 22.79
N PHE A 247 -22.83 -16.83 21.50
CA PHE A 247 -21.86 -16.95 20.43
C PHE A 247 -20.94 -15.71 20.34
N GLY A 248 -21.51 -14.51 20.39
CA GLY A 248 -20.77 -13.25 20.41
C GLY A 248 -19.82 -13.14 21.60
N LYS A 249 -20.24 -13.50 22.81
CA LYS A 249 -19.37 -13.51 24.01
C LYS A 249 -18.19 -14.47 23.87
N LEU A 250 -18.45 -15.67 23.35
CA LEU A 250 -17.40 -16.65 23.05
C LEU A 250 -16.38 -16.08 22.06
N TRP A 251 -16.87 -15.50 20.96
CA TRP A 251 -16.00 -14.97 19.91
C TRP A 251 -15.31 -13.67 20.27
N SER A 252 -15.88 -12.81 21.11
CA SER A 252 -15.15 -11.67 21.70
C SER A 252 -13.88 -12.15 22.41
N THR A 253 -13.98 -13.19 23.23
CA THR A 253 -12.81 -13.78 23.94
C THR A 253 -11.81 -14.40 22.96
N ARG A 254 -12.29 -15.13 21.94
CA ARG A 254 -11.41 -15.76 20.94
C ARG A 254 -10.73 -14.74 20.03
N LEU A 255 -11.42 -13.69 19.62
CA LEU A 255 -10.86 -12.61 18.80
C LEU A 255 -9.81 -11.79 19.57
N GLN A 256 -9.93 -11.66 20.90
CA GLN A 256 -8.81 -11.13 21.71
C GLN A 256 -7.55 -11.99 21.58
N LEU A 257 -7.69 -13.33 21.51
CA LEU A 257 -6.55 -14.22 21.25
C LEU A 257 -6.03 -14.07 19.82
N VAL A 258 -6.90 -13.89 18.81
CA VAL A 258 -6.49 -13.63 17.42
C VAL A 258 -5.68 -12.34 17.32
N LYS A 259 -6.18 -11.25 17.92
CA LYS A 259 -5.45 -9.97 18.06
C LYS A 259 -4.08 -10.19 18.69
N LEU A 260 -4.01 -10.94 19.79
CA LEU A 260 -2.75 -11.24 20.46
C LEU A 260 -1.79 -12.02 19.54
N LEU A 261 -2.27 -13.01 18.80
CA LEU A 261 -1.48 -13.79 17.85
C LEU A 261 -0.84 -12.87 16.81
N VAL A 262 -1.66 -12.11 16.07
CA VAL A 262 -1.19 -11.27 14.97
C VAL A 262 -0.19 -10.22 15.47
N SER A 263 -0.43 -9.64 16.66
CA SER A 263 0.50 -8.70 17.30
C SER A 263 1.86 -9.34 17.62
N LEU A 264 1.88 -10.59 18.10
CA LEU A 264 3.11 -11.30 18.46
C LEU A 264 3.86 -11.88 17.25
N LEU A 265 3.18 -12.10 16.13
CA LEU A 265 3.83 -12.53 14.88
C LEU A 265 4.88 -11.52 14.41
N ASP A 266 4.64 -10.22 14.57
CA ASP A 266 5.59 -9.14 14.22
C ASP A 266 7.00 -9.39 14.80
N LYS A 267 7.05 -9.82 16.06
CA LYS A 267 8.28 -10.14 16.81
C LYS A 267 8.89 -11.48 16.41
N SER A 268 8.09 -12.36 15.83
CA SER A 268 8.48 -13.72 15.45
C SER A 268 8.97 -13.82 14.00
N ILE A 269 8.78 -12.78 13.17
CA ILE A 269 9.32 -12.77 11.80
C ILE A 269 10.85 -12.56 11.86
N PRO A 270 11.67 -13.46 11.29
CA PRO A 270 13.12 -13.28 11.20
C PRO A 270 13.52 -12.08 10.34
N ALA A 271 14.80 -11.68 10.41
CA ALA A 271 15.36 -10.73 9.46
C ALA A 271 15.22 -11.22 8.01
N SER A 272 15.11 -10.27 7.08
CA SER A 272 14.90 -10.55 5.65
C SER A 272 16.01 -11.45 5.10
N LYS A 273 15.61 -12.45 4.32
CA LYS A 273 16.52 -13.34 3.58
C LYS A 273 16.02 -13.44 2.14
N TYR A 274 16.93 -13.48 1.19
CA TYR A 274 16.60 -13.52 -0.24
C TYR A 274 16.85 -14.91 -0.80
N ASN A 275 15.94 -15.84 -0.50
CA ASN A 275 16.00 -17.22 -0.99
C ASN A 275 14.58 -17.82 -1.13
N PRO A 276 14.42 -18.90 -1.94
CA PRO A 276 13.11 -19.39 -2.31
C PRO A 276 12.26 -19.88 -1.13
N LYS A 277 12.88 -20.58 -0.18
CA LYS A 277 12.16 -21.14 0.98
C LYS A 277 11.61 -20.03 1.87
N PHE A 278 12.41 -18.99 2.12
CA PHE A 278 11.99 -17.87 2.95
C PHE A 278 10.93 -17.02 2.26
N SER A 279 11.14 -16.66 0.99
CA SER A 279 10.24 -15.82 0.21
C SER A 279 8.85 -16.45 0.04
N LYS A 280 8.79 -17.73 -0.32
CA LYS A 280 7.52 -18.48 -0.39
C LYS A 280 6.84 -18.62 0.97
N GLY A 281 7.62 -18.76 2.04
CA GLY A 281 7.10 -18.82 3.41
C GLY A 281 6.43 -17.50 3.81
N LEU A 282 7.03 -16.36 3.50
CA LEU A 282 6.45 -15.04 3.78
C LEU A 282 5.17 -14.80 2.96
N ASP A 283 5.16 -15.15 1.68
CA ASP A 283 3.97 -15.02 0.83
C ASP A 283 2.82 -15.87 1.37
N ALA A 284 3.09 -17.14 1.69
CA ALA A 284 2.09 -18.02 2.28
C ALA A 284 1.56 -17.46 3.61
N LEU A 285 2.44 -16.96 4.48
CA LEU A 285 2.03 -16.38 5.75
C LEU A 285 1.14 -15.14 5.55
N ASN A 286 1.50 -14.25 4.61
CA ASN A 286 0.68 -13.08 4.28
C ASN A 286 -0.71 -13.48 3.79
N THR A 287 -0.81 -14.43 2.86
CA THR A 287 -2.10 -14.92 2.35
C THR A 287 -3.00 -15.42 3.48
N LYS A 288 -2.43 -16.14 4.46
CA LYS A 288 -3.18 -16.62 5.62
C LYS A 288 -3.62 -15.51 6.55
N CYS A 289 -2.78 -14.50 6.78
CA CYS A 289 -3.16 -13.34 7.58
C CYS A 289 -4.28 -12.51 6.94
N LEU A 290 -4.31 -12.36 5.60
CA LEU A 290 -5.42 -11.69 4.91
C LEU A 290 -6.74 -12.48 5.07
N LYS A 291 -6.69 -13.81 4.92
CA LYS A 291 -7.85 -14.67 5.17
C LYS A 291 -8.34 -14.63 6.61
N VAL A 292 -7.44 -14.43 7.57
CA VAL A 292 -7.84 -14.20 8.97
C VAL A 292 -8.70 -12.94 9.09
N SER A 293 -8.31 -11.81 8.51
CA SER A 293 -9.15 -10.60 8.58
C SER A 293 -10.51 -10.81 7.92
N GLU A 294 -10.57 -11.48 6.75
CA GLU A 294 -11.84 -11.80 6.08
C GLU A 294 -12.75 -12.66 6.96
N HIS A 295 -12.22 -13.74 7.56
CA HIS A 295 -13.05 -14.61 8.39
C HIS A 295 -13.39 -14.02 9.77
N VAL A 296 -12.61 -13.07 10.27
CA VAL A 296 -12.97 -12.30 11.46
C VAL A 296 -14.17 -11.41 11.14
N ASP A 297 -14.13 -10.73 10.00
CA ASP A 297 -15.25 -9.92 9.49
C ASP A 297 -16.51 -10.79 9.31
N ASP A 298 -16.41 -11.95 8.65
CA ASP A 298 -17.50 -12.90 8.49
C ASP A 298 -18.12 -13.32 9.85
N VAL A 299 -17.29 -13.65 10.85
CA VAL A 299 -17.76 -14.06 12.19
C VAL A 299 -18.51 -12.93 12.89
N VAL A 300 -17.98 -11.71 12.82
CA VAL A 300 -18.61 -10.54 13.42
C VAL A 300 -19.89 -10.20 12.70
N ALA A 301 -19.90 -10.19 11.36
CA ALA A 301 -21.06 -9.87 10.56
C ALA A 301 -22.23 -10.84 10.79
N CYS A 302 -21.95 -12.15 10.81
CA CYS A 302 -22.97 -13.15 11.13
C CYS A 302 -23.56 -12.97 12.53
N THR A 303 -22.79 -12.40 13.47
CA THR A 303 -23.25 -12.18 14.85
C THR A 303 -24.03 -10.87 15.00
N VAL A 304 -23.44 -9.77 14.54
CA VAL A 304 -23.91 -8.39 14.77
C VAL A 304 -25.06 -8.04 13.83
N TYR A 305 -24.97 -8.41 12.56
CA TYR A 305 -25.95 -8.01 11.53
C TYR A 305 -26.96 -9.12 11.24
N ASP A 306 -26.50 -10.35 11.00
CA ASP A 306 -27.36 -11.41 10.46
C ASP A 306 -28.05 -12.25 11.54
N ALA A 307 -27.59 -12.18 12.79
CA ALA A 307 -28.00 -13.06 13.88
C ALA A 307 -27.93 -14.58 13.51
N ASP A 308 -27.02 -14.94 12.60
CA ASP A 308 -26.84 -16.28 12.05
C ASP A 308 -25.70 -17.03 12.76
N VAL A 309 -26.07 -17.81 13.78
CA VAL A 309 -25.11 -18.65 14.52
C VAL A 309 -24.51 -19.76 13.64
N GLU A 310 -25.27 -20.31 12.68
CA GLU A 310 -24.77 -21.42 11.85
C GLU A 310 -23.73 -20.92 10.84
N GLY A 311 -24.00 -19.80 10.17
CA GLY A 311 -23.05 -19.09 9.33
C GLY A 311 -21.82 -18.66 10.12
N GLY A 312 -22.05 -18.07 11.30
CA GLY A 312 -21.00 -17.70 12.24
C GLY A 312 -20.09 -18.88 12.58
N GLU A 313 -20.65 -20.05 12.91
CA GLU A 313 -19.90 -21.28 13.21
C GLU A 313 -19.03 -21.78 12.04
N LEU A 314 -19.52 -21.67 10.80
CA LEU A 314 -18.80 -22.05 9.60
C LEU A 314 -17.60 -21.12 9.35
N ALA A 315 -17.81 -19.80 9.47
CA ALA A 315 -16.74 -18.81 9.40
C ALA A 315 -15.69 -19.05 10.50
N SER A 316 -16.15 -19.32 11.71
CA SER A 316 -15.37 -19.72 12.89
C SER A 316 -14.41 -20.89 12.62
N LYS A 317 -14.90 -21.96 11.96
CA LYS A 317 -14.11 -23.15 11.62
C LYS A 317 -13.05 -22.81 10.57
N SER A 318 -13.40 -21.96 9.61
CA SER A 318 -12.48 -21.47 8.58
C SER A 318 -11.38 -20.61 9.20
N LEU A 319 -11.73 -19.67 10.08
CA LEU A 319 -10.80 -18.85 10.85
C LEU A 319 -9.81 -19.72 11.65
N ALA A 320 -10.32 -20.70 12.40
CA ALA A 320 -9.49 -21.61 13.19
C ALA A 320 -8.51 -22.42 12.31
N LYS A 321 -8.93 -22.83 11.11
CA LYS A 321 -8.05 -23.52 10.14
C LYS A 321 -6.92 -22.61 9.68
N GLU A 322 -7.21 -21.37 9.29
CA GLU A 322 -6.21 -20.42 8.81
C GLU A 322 -5.22 -20.04 9.92
N ILE A 323 -5.71 -19.84 11.15
CA ILE A 323 -4.90 -19.63 12.36
C ILE A 323 -3.91 -20.78 12.60
N ASN A 324 -4.37 -22.03 12.52
CA ASN A 324 -3.50 -23.18 12.71
C ASN A 324 -2.39 -23.23 11.65
N GLN A 325 -2.72 -22.87 10.40
CA GLN A 325 -1.73 -22.79 9.33
C GLN A 325 -0.72 -21.66 9.55
N ILE A 326 -1.15 -20.52 10.09
CA ILE A 326 -0.25 -19.42 10.51
C ILE A 326 0.75 -19.90 11.56
N VAL A 327 0.30 -20.63 12.57
CA VAL A 327 1.17 -21.20 13.61
C VAL A 327 2.23 -22.11 12.98
N ASP A 328 1.84 -23.01 12.09
CA ASP A 328 2.74 -23.94 11.43
C ASP A 328 3.74 -23.24 10.49
N LEU A 329 3.27 -22.24 9.72
CA LEU A 329 4.12 -21.44 8.84
C LEU A 329 5.13 -20.62 9.63
N THR A 330 4.72 -20.03 10.75
CA THR A 330 5.59 -19.25 11.63
C THR A 330 6.73 -20.12 12.19
N ARG A 331 6.44 -21.37 12.56
CA ARG A 331 7.48 -22.34 12.96
C ARG A 331 8.45 -22.64 11.82
N LYS A 332 7.92 -22.92 10.63
CA LYS A 332 8.73 -23.25 9.44
C LYS A 332 9.68 -22.10 9.06
N ILE A 333 9.20 -20.85 9.10
CA ILE A 333 10.00 -19.66 8.79
C ILE A 333 11.11 -19.45 9.83
N ASN A 334 10.86 -19.83 11.09
CA ASN A 334 11.84 -19.81 12.18
C ASN A 334 12.72 -21.07 12.23
N ASN A 335 12.67 -21.95 11.22
CA ASN A 335 13.38 -23.24 11.22
C ASN A 335 13.11 -24.11 12.46
N ASN A 336 11.90 -24.02 13.03
CA ASN A 336 11.50 -24.73 14.25
C ASN A 336 12.38 -24.41 15.48
N ASP A 337 12.89 -23.18 15.57
CA ASP A 337 13.59 -22.70 16.78
C ASP A 337 12.62 -22.65 17.97
N GLU A 338 12.76 -23.59 18.91
CA GLU A 338 11.90 -23.70 20.09
C GLU A 338 11.86 -22.42 20.92
N LYS A 339 12.97 -21.68 21.04
CA LYS A 339 13.01 -20.44 21.84
C LYS A 339 12.09 -19.37 21.25
N LYS A 340 11.95 -19.35 19.92
CA LYS A 340 11.12 -18.37 19.19
C LYS A 340 9.69 -18.82 19.02
N CYS A 341 9.42 -20.12 19.11
CA CYS A 341 8.11 -20.71 18.81
C CYS A 341 7.35 -21.23 20.03
N LYS A 342 7.98 -21.38 21.21
CA LYS A 342 7.33 -21.94 22.42
C LYS A 342 6.03 -21.22 22.80
N TRP A 343 5.95 -19.90 22.61
CA TRP A 343 4.75 -19.14 22.92
C TRP A 343 3.56 -19.53 22.03
N LEU A 344 3.81 -20.04 20.82
CA LEU A 344 2.77 -20.51 19.90
C LEU A 344 2.05 -21.74 20.47
N ASP A 345 2.76 -22.62 21.18
CA ASP A 345 2.14 -23.78 21.85
C ASP A 345 1.19 -23.31 22.96
N SER A 346 1.68 -22.43 23.84
CA SER A 346 0.87 -21.87 24.92
C SER A 346 -0.34 -21.09 24.40
N TRP A 347 -0.17 -20.36 23.29
CA TRP A 347 -1.27 -19.65 22.63
C TRP A 347 -2.29 -20.63 22.04
N LYS A 348 -1.82 -21.67 21.34
CA LYS A 348 -2.68 -22.66 20.67
C LYS A 348 -3.54 -23.43 21.67
N THR A 349 -2.97 -23.85 22.82
CA THR A 349 -3.75 -24.49 23.88
C THR A 349 -4.89 -23.59 24.35
N LYS A 350 -4.60 -22.31 24.65
CA LYS A 350 -5.61 -21.35 25.09
C LYS A 350 -6.70 -21.04 24.05
N PHE A 351 -6.36 -21.11 22.76
CA PHE A 351 -7.33 -20.88 21.69
C PHE A 351 -8.28 -22.07 21.48
N GLN A 352 -7.86 -23.27 21.89
CA GLN A 352 -8.64 -24.50 21.75
C GLN A 352 -9.48 -24.85 22.98
N GLU A 353 -9.13 -24.27 24.14
CA GLU A 353 -10.02 -24.16 25.31
C GLU A 353 -11.30 -23.39 24.94
#